data_AF-A0DXY6-F1
#
_entry.id   AF-A0DXY6-F1
#
_cell.length_a   1.000
_cell.length_b   1.000
_cell.length_c   1.000
_cell.angle_alpha   90.00
_cell.angle_beta   90.00
_cell.angle_gamma   90.00
#
_symmetry.space_group_name_H-M   'P 1'
#
loop_
_entity.id
_entity.type
_entity.pdbx_description
1 polymer ?
#
loop_
_entity_poly.entity_id
_entity_poly.type
_entity_poly.pdbx_seq_one_letter_code
_entity_poly.pdbx_strand_id
1 'polypeptide(L)'
;MLEQSGHTKAHSECFQTVFESDIESVQKRPKSSSQDNYKKLFEIVKDCSNSKLQQAHSDEIPEFDSLEDSCQIRPSLCTNKSSKQSQEREEKLFEKELIQPLNEEDYQLIAKSEREQCKLPSIVMKNGGCYTGYWYKKKPQGQGEYKFADSSRYQGEWSNGYASGKGKFFDAEGGYYCGDFHLNYMQGKGVYNYSDGSIYDGQWSNDKYNGFGIEVKGDSHYKGQFRNGLKHGHGILIFGNKEKYEGAFINGQFEGKGTFMWPDGRRYQGDWKNGMMHGQGILSWSDGRVYVGQYVKDKRQGFGTFQFADGRKYSGQWMNGLQHGTGEFTEQHNQITKGVWREGKLFSLI
;
A
#
# COMPACT_ATOMS: atom_id res chain seq x y z
N MET A 1 39.82 -1.23 18.01
CA MET A 1 39.46 0.19 17.84
C MET A 1 38.48 0.24 16.68
N LEU A 2 37.19 0.05 16.95
CA LEU A 2 36.18 1.09 17.23
C LEU A 2 36.00 2.05 16.05
N GLU A 3 34.85 1.91 15.38
CA GLU A 3 33.99 2.92 14.73
C GLU A 3 33.51 2.48 13.34
N GLN A 4 32.31 1.87 13.29
CA GLN A 4 31.44 1.86 12.10
C GLN A 4 29.99 1.41 12.41
N SER A 5 29.49 1.69 13.62
CA SER A 5 28.10 1.38 14.01
C SER A 5 27.16 2.61 14.03
N GLY A 6 27.60 3.77 13.50
CA GLY A 6 26.86 5.04 13.61
C GLY A 6 25.91 5.39 12.45
N HIS A 7 26.09 4.83 11.25
CA HIS A 7 25.39 5.37 10.05
C HIS A 7 24.01 4.75 9.73
N THR A 8 23.65 3.60 10.30
CA THR A 8 22.36 2.93 9.99
C THR A 8 21.21 3.39 10.88
N LYS A 9 21.48 3.83 12.13
CA LYS A 9 20.47 4.43 13.01
C LYS A 9 20.06 5.83 12.55
N ALA A 10 21.03 6.62 12.10
CA ALA A 10 20.79 8.01 11.69
C ALA A 10 19.84 8.12 10.48
N HIS A 11 19.89 7.21 9.50
CA HIS A 11 18.98 7.24 8.35
C HIS A 11 17.55 6.83 8.72
N SER A 12 17.37 5.82 9.58
CA SER A 12 16.05 5.38 10.07
C SER A 12 15.39 6.42 10.98
N GLU A 13 16.16 7.03 11.89
CA GLU A 13 15.66 8.06 12.82
C GLU A 13 15.41 9.40 12.11
N CYS A 14 16.25 9.79 11.14
CA CYS A 14 16.05 10.99 10.31
C CYS A 14 14.83 10.84 9.38
N PHE A 15 14.59 9.64 8.83
CA PHE A 15 13.43 9.38 7.97
C PHE A 15 12.11 9.36 8.76
N GLN A 16 12.09 8.75 9.95
CA GLN A 16 10.94 8.83 10.84
C GLN A 16 10.63 10.27 11.25
N THR A 17 11.64 11.09 11.56
CA THR A 17 11.43 12.48 12.00
C THR A 17 10.94 13.43 10.90
N VAL A 18 11.41 13.29 9.65
CA VAL A 18 10.90 14.09 8.53
C VAL A 18 9.45 13.71 8.22
N PHE A 19 9.14 12.41 8.16
CA PHE A 19 7.79 11.92 7.89
C PHE A 19 6.81 12.22 9.04
N GLU A 20 7.26 12.12 10.28
CA GLU A 20 6.48 12.55 11.45
C GLU A 20 6.26 14.06 11.42
N SER A 21 7.22 14.89 10.98
CA SER A 21 6.98 16.33 10.84
C SER A 21 5.96 16.68 9.75
N ASP A 22 5.90 15.94 8.65
CA ASP A 22 4.90 16.13 7.59
C ASP A 22 3.51 15.63 8.01
N ILE A 23 3.46 14.60 8.86
CA ILE A 23 2.22 14.12 9.47
C ILE A 23 1.77 15.04 10.64
N GLU A 24 2.69 15.49 11.50
CA GLU A 24 2.43 16.29 12.70
C GLU A 24 2.14 17.76 12.38
N SER A 25 2.76 18.32 11.34
CA SER A 25 2.41 19.65 10.82
C SER A 25 0.95 19.70 10.34
N VAL A 26 0.37 18.55 10.01
CA VAL A 26 -1.05 18.36 9.68
C VAL A 26 -1.89 18.01 10.93
N GLN A 27 -1.29 17.47 12.01
CA GLN A 27 -1.95 17.26 13.30
C GLN A 27 -2.05 18.52 14.17
N LYS A 28 -1.51 19.67 13.74
CA LYS A 28 -1.87 20.98 14.30
C LYS A 28 -3.35 21.29 14.02
N ARG A 29 -4.21 20.67 14.82
CA ARG A 29 -5.62 20.99 14.95
C ARG A 29 -5.74 22.50 15.24
N PRO A 30 -6.49 23.28 14.46
CA PRO A 30 -7.17 24.40 15.07
C PRO A 30 -8.19 23.80 16.03
N LYS A 31 -7.94 23.94 17.34
CA LYS A 31 -9.00 23.80 18.34
C LYS A 31 -10.03 24.90 18.04
N SER A 32 -11.29 24.47 17.92
CA SER A 32 -12.54 25.26 17.83
C SER A 32 -13.02 25.69 16.43
N SER A 33 -14.32 25.43 16.20
CA SER A 33 -15.24 25.84 15.11
C SER A 33 -15.55 24.92 13.92
N SER A 34 -14.73 23.92 13.57
CA SER A 34 -15.00 23.12 12.35
C SER A 34 -15.88 21.88 12.58
N GLN A 35 -15.68 21.10 13.66
CA GLN A 35 -16.50 19.89 13.96
C GLN A 35 -17.99 20.19 14.21
N ASP A 36 -18.32 21.36 14.77
CA ASP A 36 -19.70 21.76 15.06
C ASP A 36 -20.46 22.22 13.80
N ASN A 37 -19.75 22.74 12.79
CA ASN A 37 -20.33 23.05 11.49
C ASN A 37 -20.65 21.80 10.68
N TYR A 38 -19.87 20.71 10.82
CA TYR A 38 -20.13 19.46 10.10
C TYR A 38 -21.28 18.64 10.68
N LYS A 39 -21.46 18.62 12.01
CA LYS A 39 -22.68 18.06 12.63
C LYS A 39 -23.92 18.83 12.21
N LYS A 40 -23.83 20.16 12.10
CA LYS A 40 -24.92 21.00 11.54
C LYS A 40 -25.23 20.67 10.08
N LEU A 41 -24.22 20.49 9.23
CA LEU A 41 -24.42 20.07 7.84
C LEU A 41 -25.00 18.66 7.71
N PHE A 42 -24.67 17.74 8.62
CA PHE A 42 -25.23 16.39 8.68
C PHE A 42 -26.69 16.39 9.19
N GLU A 43 -27.05 17.25 10.14
CA GLU A 43 -28.42 17.41 10.65
C GLU A 43 -29.36 18.02 9.58
N ILE A 44 -28.87 18.94 8.74
CA ILE A 44 -29.63 19.49 7.59
C ILE A 44 -30.04 18.40 6.58
N VAL A 45 -29.34 17.26 6.53
CA VAL A 45 -29.56 16.16 5.56
C VAL A 45 -30.52 15.09 6.10
N LYS A 46 -30.68 14.97 7.42
CA LYS A 46 -31.61 14.00 8.05
C LYS A 46 -33.08 14.31 7.73
N ASP A 47 -33.44 15.57 7.53
CA ASP A 47 -34.83 15.96 7.29
C ASP A 47 -35.35 15.57 5.89
N CYS A 48 -34.48 15.18 4.95
CA CYS A 48 -34.86 14.86 3.57
C CYS A 48 -34.85 13.36 3.21
N SER A 49 -34.37 12.47 4.09
CA SER A 49 -34.08 11.07 3.74
C SER A 49 -35.16 10.05 4.15
N ASN A 50 -36.27 10.48 4.74
CA ASN A 50 -37.41 9.61 5.07
C ASN A 50 -38.40 9.43 3.90
N SER A 51 -37.94 8.94 2.75
CA SER A 51 -38.84 8.26 1.81
C SER A 51 -38.13 7.23 0.92
N LYS A 52 -38.43 5.95 1.23
CA LYS A 52 -38.42 4.74 0.38
C LYS A 52 -37.24 4.50 -0.59
N LEU A 53 -36.34 3.60 -0.18
CA LEU A 53 -35.40 2.87 -1.04
C LEU A 53 -35.95 1.47 -1.36
N GLN A 54 -36.04 1.13 -2.65
CA GLN A 54 -36.15 -0.24 -3.13
C GLN A 54 -34.97 -0.56 -4.06
N GLN A 55 -34.47 -1.79 -3.95
CA GLN A 55 -33.24 -2.35 -4.51
C GLN A 55 -33.34 -2.77 -5.99
N ALA A 56 -32.19 -2.81 -6.67
CA ALA A 56 -31.85 -3.76 -7.75
C ALA A 56 -30.30 -3.85 -7.83
N HIS A 57 -29.67 -4.99 -7.47
CA HIS A 57 -29.17 -6.09 -8.35
C HIS A 57 -28.31 -5.60 -9.53
N SER A 58 -26.98 -5.60 -9.43
CA SER A 58 -25.99 -6.68 -9.67
C SER A 58 -25.89 -7.08 -11.14
N ASP A 59 -24.75 -6.79 -11.77
CA ASP A 59 -24.12 -7.67 -12.77
C ASP A 59 -22.63 -7.29 -12.99
N GLU A 60 -21.82 -8.33 -12.81
CA GLU A 60 -20.57 -8.80 -13.44
C GLU A 60 -19.40 -7.87 -13.83
N ILE A 61 -18.21 -8.40 -13.52
CA ILE A 61 -16.86 -7.83 -13.61
C ILE A 61 -16.18 -8.44 -14.84
N PRO A 62 -15.54 -7.66 -15.74
CA PRO A 62 -14.60 -8.20 -16.70
C PRO A 62 -13.19 -8.29 -16.09
N GLU A 63 -12.60 -9.48 -16.16
CA GLU A 63 -11.17 -9.74 -15.91
C GLU A 63 -10.30 -8.92 -16.88
N PHE A 64 -9.26 -8.29 -16.35
CA PHE A 64 -8.25 -7.56 -17.11
C PHE A 64 -6.97 -8.39 -17.15
N ASP A 65 -6.66 -8.92 -18.34
CA ASP A 65 -5.41 -9.62 -18.64
C ASP A 65 -4.21 -8.67 -18.55
N SER A 66 -3.29 -8.95 -17.63
CA SER A 66 -1.96 -8.36 -17.60
C SER A 66 -0.99 -9.27 -18.35
N LEU A 67 -0.49 -8.76 -19.47
CA LEU A 67 0.51 -9.37 -20.34
C LEU A 67 1.78 -9.76 -19.58
N GLU A 68 2.32 -10.89 -20.03
CA GLU A 68 3.48 -11.60 -19.52
C GLU A 68 4.79 -10.86 -19.86
N ASP A 69 5.68 -10.77 -18.87
CA ASP A 69 7.12 -10.70 -19.11
C ASP A 69 7.79 -11.88 -18.41
N SER A 70 8.50 -12.67 -19.22
CA SER A 70 9.13 -13.93 -18.88
C SER A 70 10.43 -13.70 -18.10
N CYS A 71 10.42 -13.98 -16.79
CA CYS A 71 11.63 -14.14 -15.99
C CYS A 71 11.60 -15.50 -15.27
N GLN A 72 12.72 -16.21 -15.35
CA GLN A 72 12.92 -17.58 -14.91
C GLN A 72 12.64 -17.76 -13.40
N ILE A 73 12.04 -18.90 -13.06
CA ILE A 73 11.48 -19.26 -11.75
C ILE A 73 12.60 -19.55 -10.72
N ARG A 74 12.63 -18.84 -9.58
CA ARG A 74 13.47 -19.12 -8.40
C ARG A 74 12.60 -19.37 -7.15
N PRO A 75 12.88 -20.39 -6.32
CA PRO A 75 12.37 -20.45 -4.95
C PRO A 75 13.19 -19.48 -4.07
N SER A 76 12.52 -18.65 -3.29
CA SER A 76 12.93 -17.26 -3.13
C SER A 76 14.18 -16.98 -2.29
N LEU A 77 15.15 -16.34 -2.96
CA LEU A 77 15.58 -14.95 -2.73
C LEU A 77 15.45 -14.21 -4.08
N CYS A 78 14.20 -13.93 -4.46
CA CYS A 78 13.70 -13.18 -5.63
C CYS A 78 13.32 -14.01 -6.90
N THR A 79 12.08 -14.51 -6.97
CA THR A 79 11.12 -14.32 -8.10
C THR A 79 9.72 -14.86 -7.75
N ASN A 80 8.71 -14.35 -8.46
CA ASN A 80 7.27 -14.64 -8.32
C ASN A 80 6.81 -15.84 -9.19
N LYS A 81 6.06 -16.78 -8.60
CA LYS A 81 4.69 -17.20 -8.99
C LYS A 81 4.19 -18.31 -8.05
N SER A 82 2.89 -18.32 -7.78
CA SER A 82 2.23 -19.21 -6.81
C SER A 82 1.74 -20.52 -7.41
N SER A 83 1.99 -21.65 -6.74
CA SER A 83 0.97 -22.71 -6.56
C SER A 83 1.30 -23.57 -5.33
N LYS A 84 0.30 -23.84 -4.48
CA LYS A 84 0.49 -24.39 -3.11
C LYS A 84 0.80 -25.90 -3.03
N GLN A 85 0.80 -26.64 -4.13
CA GLN A 85 1.06 -28.10 -4.13
C GLN A 85 2.38 -28.51 -4.80
N SER A 86 3.04 -27.60 -5.53
CA SER A 86 4.39 -27.81 -6.11
C SER A 86 5.53 -27.34 -5.19
N GLN A 87 5.23 -26.42 -4.26
CA GLN A 87 6.22 -25.75 -3.39
C GLN A 87 7.03 -26.71 -2.51
N GLU A 88 6.42 -27.67 -1.82
CA GLU A 88 7.17 -28.55 -0.91
C GLU A 88 8.16 -29.48 -1.63
N ARG A 89 7.90 -29.83 -2.90
CA ARG A 89 8.76 -30.71 -3.70
C ARG A 89 9.90 -29.93 -4.34
N GLU A 90 9.64 -28.70 -4.74
CA GLU A 90 10.63 -27.74 -5.26
C GLU A 90 11.55 -27.23 -4.15
N GLU A 91 11.03 -26.94 -2.95
CA GLU A 91 11.82 -26.53 -1.77
C GLU A 91 12.78 -27.63 -1.32
N LYS A 92 12.37 -28.90 -1.34
CA LYS A 92 13.26 -30.05 -1.02
C LYS A 92 14.30 -30.35 -2.10
N LEU A 93 14.02 -30.04 -3.37
CA LEU A 93 14.97 -30.18 -4.46
C LEU A 93 16.04 -29.08 -4.38
N PHE A 94 15.64 -27.87 -3.99
CA PHE A 94 16.50 -26.71 -3.83
C PHE A 94 17.34 -26.72 -2.54
N GLU A 95 16.83 -27.32 -1.44
CA GLU A 95 17.63 -27.63 -0.23
C GLU A 95 18.90 -28.41 -0.60
N LYS A 96 18.83 -29.26 -1.63
CA LYS A 96 20.00 -29.98 -2.12
C LYS A 96 20.92 -29.11 -2.97
N GLU A 97 20.44 -28.09 -3.67
CA GLU A 97 21.26 -27.31 -4.62
C GLU A 97 22.03 -26.17 -3.97
N LEU A 98 21.51 -25.53 -2.92
CA LEU A 98 22.17 -24.38 -2.28
C LEU A 98 23.41 -24.73 -1.45
N ILE A 99 23.55 -25.97 -1.01
CA ILE A 99 24.62 -26.39 -0.07
C ILE A 99 25.43 -27.58 -0.59
N GLN A 100 25.34 -27.86 -1.90
CA GLN A 100 26.13 -28.92 -2.52
C GLN A 100 27.53 -28.38 -2.88
N PRO A 101 28.60 -28.84 -2.21
CA PRO A 101 29.97 -28.39 -2.52
C PRO A 101 30.39 -28.80 -3.93
N LEU A 102 31.20 -27.95 -4.56
CA LEU A 102 31.68 -28.11 -5.94
C LEU A 102 32.68 -29.27 -6.08
N ASN A 103 33.57 -29.43 -5.10
CA ASN A 103 34.66 -30.41 -5.14
C ASN A 103 34.68 -31.29 -3.87
N GLU A 104 35.43 -32.39 -3.93
CA GLU A 104 35.54 -33.36 -2.84
C GLU A 104 36.28 -32.77 -1.61
N GLU A 105 37.23 -31.87 -1.81
CA GLU A 105 37.95 -31.21 -0.71
C GLU A 105 37.00 -30.41 0.20
N ASP A 106 36.11 -29.63 -0.40
CA ASP A 106 35.05 -28.89 0.27
C ASP A 106 34.05 -29.82 0.96
N TYR A 107 33.74 -30.98 0.36
CA TYR A 107 32.91 -32.01 0.99
C TYR A 107 33.55 -32.52 2.29
N GLN A 108 34.86 -32.81 2.25
CA GLN A 108 35.62 -33.25 3.43
C GLN A 108 35.73 -32.14 4.49
N LEU A 109 35.81 -30.86 4.09
CA LEU A 109 35.76 -29.73 5.02
C LEU A 109 34.41 -29.65 5.74
N ILE A 110 33.31 -29.73 5.00
CA ILE A 110 31.96 -29.71 5.57
C ILE A 110 31.74 -30.89 6.51
N ALA A 111 32.28 -32.08 6.20
CA ALA A 111 32.17 -33.27 7.04
C ALA A 111 32.74 -33.06 8.47
N LYS A 112 33.68 -32.12 8.67
CA LYS A 112 34.19 -31.75 10.00
C LYS A 112 33.13 -31.12 10.91
N SER A 113 32.05 -30.58 10.34
CA SER A 113 30.95 -29.95 11.08
C SER A 113 29.86 -30.93 11.55
N GLU A 114 30.02 -32.25 11.31
CA GLU A 114 28.99 -33.26 11.59
C GLU A 114 28.58 -33.29 13.08
N ARG A 115 29.57 -33.22 13.98
CA ARG A 115 29.36 -33.42 15.43
C ARG A 115 29.36 -32.11 16.21
N GLU A 116 30.05 -31.09 15.72
CA GLU A 116 30.26 -29.82 16.42
C GLU A 116 30.16 -28.66 15.44
N GLN A 117 29.67 -27.52 15.95
CA GLN A 117 29.60 -26.31 15.14
C GLN A 117 31.01 -25.74 14.95
N CYS A 118 31.41 -25.49 13.71
CA CYS A 118 32.71 -24.92 13.39
C CYS A 118 32.60 -23.86 12.28
N LYS A 119 33.51 -22.90 12.29
CA LYS A 119 33.65 -21.93 11.20
C LYS A 119 34.56 -22.51 10.14
N LEU A 120 34.10 -22.55 8.90
CA LEU A 120 34.87 -23.06 7.77
C LEU A 120 35.33 -21.91 6.86
N PRO A 121 36.39 -22.12 6.05
CA PRO A 121 36.72 -21.22 4.95
C PRO A 121 35.57 -21.15 3.94
N SER A 122 35.71 -20.26 2.95
CA SER A 122 34.72 -20.13 1.87
C SER A 122 34.56 -21.45 1.11
N ILE A 123 33.36 -22.01 1.15
CA ILE A 123 33.00 -23.23 0.42
C ILE A 123 32.30 -22.83 -0.88
N VAL A 124 32.78 -23.32 -2.02
CA VAL A 124 32.15 -23.08 -3.32
C VAL A 124 31.13 -24.17 -3.59
N MET A 125 29.93 -23.77 -3.99
CA MET A 125 28.82 -24.66 -4.28
C MET A 125 28.76 -24.97 -5.78
N LYS A 126 28.16 -26.10 -6.15
CA LYS A 126 27.97 -26.50 -7.56
C LYS A 126 27.20 -25.48 -8.39
N ASN A 127 26.33 -24.71 -7.75
CA ASN A 127 25.56 -23.64 -8.39
C ASN A 127 26.38 -22.34 -8.65
N GLY A 128 27.68 -22.34 -8.35
CA GLY A 128 28.58 -21.20 -8.51
C GLY A 128 28.53 -20.18 -7.37
N GLY A 129 27.64 -20.35 -6.40
CA GLY A 129 27.65 -19.55 -5.17
C GLY A 129 28.75 -19.99 -4.21
N CYS A 130 29.01 -19.17 -3.19
CA CYS A 130 29.91 -19.56 -2.11
C CYS A 130 29.39 -19.11 -0.74
N TYR A 131 29.61 -19.96 0.27
CA TYR A 131 29.24 -19.68 1.64
C TYR A 131 30.49 -19.58 2.52
N THR A 132 30.55 -18.53 3.33
CA THR A 132 31.57 -18.34 4.36
C THR A 132 30.88 -18.13 5.70
N GLY A 133 31.10 -19.02 6.66
CA GLY A 133 30.45 -18.92 7.95
C GLY A 133 30.56 -20.16 8.80
N TYR A 134 29.67 -20.23 9.78
CA TYR A 134 29.56 -21.37 10.67
C TYR A 134 28.73 -22.49 10.02
N TRP A 135 29.10 -23.73 10.34
CA TRP A 135 28.50 -24.96 9.86
C TRP A 135 28.20 -25.87 11.05
N TYR A 136 27.09 -26.59 10.99
CA TYR A 136 26.74 -27.65 11.93
C TYR A 136 25.89 -28.71 11.23
N LYS A 137 26.16 -30.00 11.51
CA LYS A 137 25.51 -31.13 10.83
C LYS A 137 25.55 -31.00 9.31
N LYS A 138 26.70 -30.58 8.78
CA LYS A 138 26.93 -30.36 7.34
C LYS A 138 26.02 -29.29 6.70
N LYS A 139 25.47 -28.37 7.49
CA LYS A 139 24.62 -27.28 7.00
C LYS A 139 25.07 -25.92 7.55
N PRO A 140 24.88 -24.81 6.80
CA PRO A 140 25.02 -23.46 7.32
C PRO A 140 24.23 -23.26 8.62
N GLN A 141 24.88 -22.70 9.64
CA GLN A 141 24.30 -22.52 10.97
C GLN A 141 24.94 -21.29 11.62
N GLY A 142 24.21 -20.47 12.36
CA GLY A 142 24.75 -19.28 13.02
C GLY A 142 25.08 -18.16 12.02
N GLN A 143 26.13 -17.38 12.27
CA GLN A 143 26.47 -16.24 11.42
C GLN A 143 27.20 -16.67 10.15
N GLY A 144 26.81 -16.12 9.00
CA GLY A 144 27.46 -16.42 7.73
C GLY A 144 27.06 -15.49 6.60
N GLU A 145 27.84 -15.55 5.53
CA GLU A 145 27.61 -14.84 4.29
C GLU A 145 27.51 -15.84 3.14
N TYR A 146 26.50 -15.69 2.29
CA TYR A 146 26.37 -16.41 1.03
C TYR A 146 26.43 -15.42 -0.11
N LYS A 147 27.36 -15.63 -1.05
CA LYS A 147 27.45 -14.89 -2.31
C LYS A 147 26.92 -15.77 -3.42
N PHE A 148 25.90 -15.30 -4.13
CA PHE A 148 25.26 -16.02 -5.21
C PHE A 148 26.02 -15.80 -6.53
N ALA A 149 25.84 -16.71 -7.48
CA ALA A 149 26.46 -16.61 -8.81
C ALA A 149 25.98 -15.38 -9.61
N ASP A 150 24.79 -14.87 -9.29
CA ASP A 150 24.20 -13.67 -9.91
C ASP A 150 24.65 -12.36 -9.24
N SER A 151 25.70 -12.40 -8.42
CA SER A 151 26.25 -11.28 -7.63
C SER A 151 25.40 -10.77 -6.46
N SER A 152 24.18 -11.30 -6.26
CA SER A 152 23.44 -11.05 -5.02
C SER A 152 24.19 -11.67 -3.82
N ARG A 153 23.89 -11.20 -2.61
CA ARG A 153 24.47 -11.78 -1.39
C ARG A 153 23.55 -11.65 -0.19
N TYR A 154 23.61 -12.65 0.69
CA TYR A 154 22.99 -12.62 2.01
C TYR A 154 24.08 -12.62 3.08
N GLN A 155 23.91 -11.80 4.11
CA GLN A 155 24.74 -11.79 5.30
C GLN A 155 23.86 -11.79 6.54
N GLY A 156 23.97 -12.80 7.39
CA GLY A 156 23.17 -12.84 8.61
C GLY A 156 23.14 -14.20 9.28
N GLU A 157 22.05 -14.42 10.00
CA GLU A 157 21.79 -15.67 10.71
C GLU A 157 21.32 -16.77 9.78
N TRP A 158 21.84 -17.97 10.02
CA TRP A 158 21.53 -19.21 9.36
C TRP A 158 21.06 -20.23 10.39
N SER A 159 20.07 -21.03 10.03
CA SER A 159 19.59 -22.15 10.83
C SER A 159 19.27 -23.32 9.94
N ASN A 160 19.90 -24.47 10.20
CA ASN A 160 19.67 -25.70 9.43
C ASN A 160 19.80 -25.53 7.91
N GLY A 161 20.75 -24.69 7.47
CA GLY A 161 21.03 -24.42 6.06
C GLY A 161 20.19 -23.32 5.42
N TYR A 162 19.29 -22.69 6.16
CA TYR A 162 18.45 -21.61 5.67
C TYR A 162 18.81 -20.27 6.32
N ALA A 163 18.75 -19.18 5.55
CA ALA A 163 18.72 -17.84 6.12
C ALA A 163 17.50 -17.72 7.04
N SER A 164 17.74 -17.48 8.32
CA SER A 164 16.70 -17.49 9.37
C SER A 164 17.20 -16.74 10.59
N GLY A 165 16.43 -15.73 11.03
CA GLY A 165 16.85 -14.76 12.04
C GLY A 165 17.12 -13.39 11.41
N LYS A 166 18.00 -12.58 12.00
CA LYS A 166 18.33 -11.26 11.44
C LYS A 166 19.35 -11.38 10.31
N GLY A 167 19.14 -10.61 9.25
CA GLY A 167 20.06 -10.58 8.13
C GLY A 167 19.93 -9.36 7.24
N LYS A 168 20.86 -9.27 6.29
CA LYS A 168 20.85 -8.32 5.18
C LYS A 168 20.97 -9.08 3.88
N PHE A 169 20.06 -8.83 2.96
CA PHE A 169 20.14 -9.33 1.59
C PHE A 169 20.42 -8.15 0.67
N PHE A 170 21.36 -8.32 -0.26
CA PHE A 170 21.65 -7.35 -1.31
C PHE A 170 21.34 -8.03 -2.63
N ASP A 171 20.45 -7.43 -3.42
CA ASP A 171 20.11 -7.93 -4.74
C ASP A 171 21.22 -7.59 -5.76
N ALA A 172 21.09 -8.14 -6.98
CA ALA A 172 22.05 -7.93 -8.06
C ALA A 172 21.96 -6.53 -8.69
N GLU A 173 20.86 -5.80 -8.44
CA GLU A 173 20.58 -4.48 -9.03
C GLU A 173 21.06 -3.32 -8.12
N GLY A 174 21.54 -3.65 -6.91
CA GLY A 174 22.07 -2.70 -5.94
C GLY A 174 21.09 -2.32 -4.83
N GLY A 175 19.88 -2.86 -4.84
CA GLY A 175 18.95 -2.77 -3.72
C GLY A 175 19.34 -3.71 -2.57
N TYR A 176 18.77 -3.46 -1.39
CA TYR A 176 19.03 -4.29 -0.23
C TYR A 176 17.90 -4.27 0.80
N TYR A 177 17.68 -5.43 1.41
CA TYR A 177 16.81 -5.65 2.55
C TYR A 177 17.62 -5.79 3.84
N CYS A 178 17.12 -5.20 4.92
CA CYS A 178 17.59 -5.44 6.29
C CYS A 178 16.41 -5.83 7.17
N GLY A 179 16.40 -7.03 7.75
CA GLY A 179 15.27 -7.46 8.56
C GLY A 179 15.31 -8.90 9.02
N ASP A 180 14.11 -9.43 9.33
CA ASP A 180 13.92 -10.82 9.73
C ASP A 180 13.79 -11.74 8.50
N PHE A 181 14.40 -12.91 8.62
CA PHE A 181 14.32 -14.00 7.66
C PHE A 181 13.74 -15.25 8.33
N HIS A 182 13.01 -16.04 7.56
CA HIS A 182 12.58 -17.38 7.95
C HIS A 182 12.59 -18.29 6.74
N LEU A 183 13.34 -19.39 6.80
CA LEU A 183 13.47 -20.37 5.72
C LEU A 183 13.82 -19.75 4.36
N ASN A 184 14.80 -18.83 4.35
CA ASN A 184 15.24 -18.00 3.20
C ASN A 184 14.32 -16.84 2.80
N TYR A 185 13.09 -16.79 3.30
CA TYR A 185 12.14 -15.73 2.96
C TYR A 185 12.29 -14.53 3.92
N MET A 186 12.17 -13.30 3.39
CA MET A 186 11.94 -12.10 4.19
C MET A 186 10.59 -12.25 4.92
N GLN A 187 10.64 -12.06 6.23
CA GLN A 187 9.53 -12.29 7.16
C GLN A 187 9.54 -11.19 8.23
N GLY A 188 8.52 -11.11 9.07
CA GLY A 188 8.57 -10.29 10.28
C GLY A 188 8.71 -8.81 9.97
N LYS A 189 9.70 -8.11 10.54
CA LYS A 189 9.94 -6.68 10.28
C LYS A 189 11.21 -6.48 9.48
N GLY A 190 11.18 -5.55 8.53
CA GLY A 190 12.37 -5.17 7.80
C GLY A 190 12.17 -3.98 6.89
N VAL A 191 13.30 -3.48 6.40
CA VAL A 191 13.39 -2.34 5.49
C VAL A 191 14.04 -2.78 4.20
N TYR A 192 13.39 -2.53 3.07
CA TYR A 192 13.97 -2.70 1.74
C TYR A 192 14.24 -1.33 1.14
N ASN A 193 15.48 -1.13 0.69
CA ASN A 193 15.91 0.02 -0.09
C ASN A 193 16.13 -0.47 -1.52
N TYR A 194 15.28 -0.07 -2.44
CA TYR A 194 15.33 -0.49 -3.83
C TYR A 194 16.38 0.31 -4.60
N SER A 195 16.88 -0.28 -5.69
CA SER A 195 17.86 0.36 -6.59
C SER A 195 17.31 1.62 -7.26
N ASP A 196 16.00 1.72 -7.44
CA ASP A 196 15.30 2.90 -7.97
C ASP A 196 15.09 4.03 -6.94
N GLY A 197 15.60 3.85 -5.71
CA GLY A 197 15.43 4.79 -4.60
C GLY A 197 14.13 4.64 -3.83
N SER A 198 13.22 3.75 -4.25
CA SER A 198 12.03 3.42 -3.46
C SER A 198 12.42 2.75 -2.14
N ILE A 199 11.61 2.95 -1.11
CA ILE A 199 11.81 2.37 0.21
C ILE A 199 10.53 1.73 0.69
N TYR A 200 10.63 0.54 1.28
CA TYR A 200 9.57 -0.03 2.11
C TYR A 200 10.10 -0.34 3.51
N ASP A 201 9.47 0.21 4.53
CA ASP A 201 9.71 -0.10 5.94
C ASP A 201 8.43 -0.66 6.55
N GLY A 202 8.43 -1.94 6.91
CA GLY A 202 7.21 -2.54 7.43
C GLY A 202 7.30 -4.02 7.74
N GLN A 203 6.12 -4.64 7.71
CA GLN A 203 5.96 -6.06 7.98
C GLN A 203 6.05 -6.87 6.67
N TRP A 204 6.66 -8.04 6.77
CA TRP A 204 6.94 -8.94 5.67
C TRP A 204 6.39 -10.33 5.95
N SER A 205 5.90 -10.98 4.91
CA SER A 205 5.56 -12.40 4.97
C SER A 205 5.86 -13.03 3.62
N ASN A 206 6.71 -14.05 3.61
CA ASN A 206 7.10 -14.78 2.40
C ASN A 206 7.50 -13.81 1.25
N ASP A 207 8.43 -12.90 1.53
CA ASP A 207 8.94 -11.86 0.62
C ASP A 207 7.97 -10.78 0.17
N LYS A 208 6.75 -10.77 0.72
CA LYS A 208 5.74 -9.77 0.36
C LYS A 208 5.50 -8.82 1.50
N TYR A 209 5.29 -7.55 1.16
CA TYR A 209 4.72 -6.58 2.08
C TYR A 209 3.42 -7.13 2.66
N ASN A 210 3.30 -7.08 3.98
CA ASN A 210 2.14 -7.56 4.70
C ASN A 210 1.92 -6.68 5.94
N GLY A 211 0.78 -6.81 6.62
CA GLY A 211 0.52 -6.07 7.84
C GLY A 211 0.64 -4.56 7.67
N PHE A 212 1.31 -3.86 8.59
CA PHE A 212 1.49 -2.41 8.51
C PHE A 212 2.88 -2.03 7.98
N GLY A 213 2.95 -0.98 7.14
CA GLY A 213 4.21 -0.46 6.63
C GLY A 213 4.12 0.97 6.07
N ILE A 214 5.29 1.50 5.73
CA ILE A 214 5.51 2.77 5.07
C ILE A 214 6.21 2.49 3.74
N GLU A 215 5.68 3.05 2.66
CA GLU A 215 6.27 2.97 1.32
C GLU A 215 6.55 4.39 0.83
N VAL A 216 7.76 4.62 0.33
CA VAL A 216 8.13 5.82 -0.42
C VAL A 216 8.55 5.41 -1.82
N LYS A 217 7.89 5.99 -2.82
CA LYS A 217 8.12 5.69 -4.23
C LYS A 217 8.11 6.99 -5.02
N GLY A 218 9.28 7.45 -5.45
CA GLY A 218 9.47 8.81 -5.94
C GLY A 218 8.96 9.82 -4.91
N ASP A 219 8.11 10.75 -5.33
CA ASP A 219 7.51 11.75 -4.43
C ASP A 219 6.24 11.25 -3.70
N SER A 220 5.81 10.00 -3.94
CA SER A 220 4.61 9.45 -3.32
C SER A 220 4.93 8.70 -2.02
N HIS A 221 4.11 8.91 -1.00
CA HIS A 221 4.30 8.38 0.34
C HIS A 221 3.02 7.67 0.79
N TYR A 222 3.14 6.41 1.20
CA TYR A 222 2.04 5.65 1.76
C TYR A 222 2.36 5.18 3.17
N LYS A 223 1.40 5.29 4.08
CA LYS A 223 1.44 4.69 5.42
C LYS A 223 0.13 3.97 5.68
N GLY A 224 0.19 2.67 5.89
CA GLY A 224 -1.02 1.90 6.11
C GLY A 224 -0.80 0.40 6.05
N GLN A 225 -1.91 -0.30 5.83
CA GLN A 225 -1.95 -1.74 5.78
C GLN A 225 -1.63 -2.28 4.37
N PHE A 226 -1.00 -3.45 4.33
CA PHE A 226 -0.63 -4.20 3.14
C PHE A 226 -1.12 -5.64 3.26
N ARG A 227 -1.49 -6.24 2.13
CA ARG A 227 -1.79 -7.66 2.02
C ARG A 227 -1.18 -8.19 0.73
N ASN A 228 -0.24 -9.12 0.84
CA ASN A 228 0.43 -9.77 -0.29
C ASN A 228 1.04 -8.78 -1.30
N GLY A 229 1.73 -7.74 -0.80
CA GLY A 229 2.38 -6.74 -1.65
C GLY A 229 1.50 -5.55 -2.05
N LEU A 230 0.19 -5.61 -1.82
CA LEU A 230 -0.74 -4.55 -2.22
C LEU A 230 -1.25 -3.76 -1.02
N LYS A 231 -1.44 -2.44 -1.19
CA LYS A 231 -2.13 -1.59 -0.21
C LYS A 231 -3.53 -2.17 0.06
N HIS A 232 -3.87 -2.37 1.32
CA HIS A 232 -5.11 -3.02 1.75
C HIS A 232 -5.55 -2.45 3.09
N GLY A 233 -6.81 -2.62 3.49
CA GLY A 233 -7.27 -2.12 4.78
C GLY A 233 -7.23 -0.59 4.84
N HIS A 234 -6.87 0.01 5.97
CA HIS A 234 -6.83 1.48 6.10
C HIS A 234 -5.42 2.04 5.87
N GLY A 235 -5.33 3.19 5.21
CA GLY A 235 -4.06 3.90 5.04
C GLY A 235 -4.21 5.35 4.59
N ILE A 236 -3.07 6.03 4.55
CA ILE A 236 -2.89 7.39 4.06
C ILE A 236 -1.92 7.33 2.87
N LEU A 237 -2.33 7.89 1.74
CA LEU A 237 -1.51 8.05 0.54
C LEU A 237 -1.37 9.55 0.23
N ILE A 238 -0.14 10.04 0.21
CA ILE A 238 0.21 11.37 -0.28
C ILE A 238 0.88 11.18 -1.64
N PHE A 239 0.32 11.79 -2.66
CA PHE A 239 0.83 11.73 -4.03
C PHE A 239 1.92 12.78 -4.25
N GLY A 240 2.76 12.59 -5.27
CA GLY A 240 3.80 13.58 -5.63
C GLY A 240 3.25 14.97 -6.00
N ASN A 241 2.01 15.05 -6.47
CA ASN A 241 1.31 16.31 -6.73
C ASN A 241 0.68 16.94 -5.47
N LYS A 242 0.98 16.41 -4.27
CA LYS A 242 0.44 16.81 -2.96
C LYS A 242 -1.06 16.55 -2.77
N GLU A 243 -1.72 15.83 -3.68
CA GLU A 243 -3.02 15.23 -3.37
C GLU A 243 -2.86 14.23 -2.22
N LYS A 244 -3.92 14.07 -1.42
CA LYS A 244 -3.91 13.16 -0.28
C LYS A 244 -5.19 12.37 -0.21
N TYR A 245 -5.07 11.05 -0.07
CA TYR A 245 -6.17 10.16 0.26
C TYR A 245 -5.96 9.54 1.65
N GLU A 246 -7.03 9.47 2.43
CA GLU A 246 -7.10 8.80 3.72
C GLU A 246 -8.38 7.98 3.78
N GLY A 247 -8.27 6.66 3.78
CA GLY A 247 -9.45 5.80 3.64
C GLY A 247 -9.10 4.32 3.48
N ALA A 248 -10.10 3.54 3.10
CA ALA A 248 -9.94 2.11 2.91
C ALA A 248 -9.39 1.77 1.51
N PHE A 249 -8.62 0.69 1.46
CA PHE A 249 -7.98 0.15 0.27
C PHE A 249 -8.33 -1.33 0.11
N ILE A 250 -8.61 -1.75 -1.11
CA ILE A 250 -8.66 -3.16 -1.49
C ILE A 250 -7.79 -3.35 -2.73
N ASN A 251 -6.75 -4.19 -2.61
CA ASN A 251 -5.83 -4.55 -3.69
C ASN A 251 -5.26 -3.33 -4.42
N GLY A 252 -4.85 -2.31 -3.67
CA GLY A 252 -4.26 -1.08 -4.21
C GLY A 252 -5.26 0.02 -4.58
N GLN A 253 -6.56 -0.26 -4.65
CA GLN A 253 -7.58 0.71 -5.05
C GLN A 253 -8.30 1.31 -3.85
N PHE A 254 -8.71 2.58 -3.95
CA PHE A 254 -9.58 3.21 -2.96
C PHE A 254 -10.95 2.53 -2.95
N GLU A 255 -11.45 2.21 -1.77
CA GLU A 255 -12.67 1.44 -1.60
C GLU A 255 -13.37 1.84 -0.30
N GLY A 256 -14.69 1.68 -0.22
CA GLY A 256 -15.45 1.98 0.99
C GLY A 256 -15.36 3.46 1.39
N LYS A 257 -15.25 3.78 2.68
CA LYS A 257 -15.21 5.18 3.15
C LYS A 257 -13.81 5.77 3.04
N GLY A 258 -13.71 7.00 2.53
CA GLY A 258 -12.43 7.72 2.45
C GLY A 258 -12.59 9.22 2.24
N THR A 259 -11.51 9.95 2.53
CA THR A 259 -11.37 11.39 2.29
C THR A 259 -10.26 11.62 1.28
N PHE A 260 -10.54 12.36 0.22
CA PHE A 260 -9.55 12.84 -0.74
C PHE A 260 -9.45 14.35 -0.66
N MET A 261 -8.23 14.88 -0.64
CA MET A 261 -7.91 16.30 -0.52
C MET A 261 -7.04 16.70 -1.70
N TRP A 262 -7.43 17.78 -2.36
CA TRP A 262 -6.67 18.38 -3.45
C TRP A 262 -5.85 19.57 -2.94
N PRO A 263 -4.71 19.89 -3.57
CA PRO A 263 -3.89 21.05 -3.21
C PRO A 263 -4.61 22.40 -3.30
N ASP A 264 -5.65 22.51 -4.14
CA ASP A 264 -6.48 23.71 -4.30
C ASP A 264 -7.52 23.92 -3.18
N GLY A 265 -7.50 23.05 -2.17
CA GLY A 265 -8.40 23.08 -1.03
C GLY A 265 -9.74 22.37 -1.25
N ARG A 266 -9.96 21.75 -2.42
CA ARG A 266 -11.10 20.83 -2.58
C ARG A 266 -10.94 19.64 -1.64
N ARG A 267 -12.06 19.12 -1.16
CA ARG A 267 -12.10 17.93 -0.30
C ARG A 267 -13.35 17.10 -0.58
N TYR A 268 -13.15 15.82 -0.87
CA TYR A 268 -14.22 14.83 -0.98
C TYR A 268 -14.18 13.93 0.24
N GLN A 269 -15.34 13.66 0.84
CA GLN A 269 -15.51 12.69 1.91
C GLN A 269 -16.75 11.85 1.60
N GLY A 270 -16.58 10.55 1.35
CA GLY A 270 -17.68 9.72 0.88
C GLY A 270 -17.31 8.27 0.63
N ASP A 271 -18.19 7.58 -0.09
CA ASP A 271 -17.96 6.23 -0.58
C ASP A 271 -17.06 6.22 -1.81
N TRP A 272 -16.20 5.22 -1.88
CA TRP A 272 -15.27 4.94 -2.95
C TRP A 272 -15.54 3.54 -3.46
N LYS A 273 -15.43 3.35 -4.77
CA LYS A 273 -15.48 2.03 -5.40
C LYS A 273 -14.51 2.00 -6.55
N ASN A 274 -13.59 1.04 -6.53
CA ASN A 274 -12.57 0.86 -7.56
C ASN A 274 -11.81 2.17 -7.89
N GLY A 275 -11.41 2.94 -6.88
CA GLY A 275 -10.67 4.19 -7.08
C GLY A 275 -11.51 5.42 -7.46
N MET A 276 -12.83 5.29 -7.63
CA MET A 276 -13.72 6.39 -8.04
C MET A 276 -14.67 6.78 -6.90
N MET A 277 -15.07 8.05 -6.86
CA MET A 277 -16.17 8.51 -6.02
C MET A 277 -17.45 7.77 -6.42
N HIS A 278 -18.11 7.17 -5.44
CA HIS A 278 -19.30 6.37 -5.60
C HIS A 278 -20.25 6.60 -4.42
N GLY A 279 -21.46 6.04 -4.44
CA GLY A 279 -22.36 6.06 -3.28
C GLY A 279 -22.66 7.47 -2.76
N GLN A 280 -22.67 7.66 -1.44
CA GLN A 280 -22.95 8.97 -0.82
C GLN A 280 -21.64 9.72 -0.52
N GLY A 281 -21.60 11.01 -0.84
CA GLY A 281 -20.42 11.82 -0.56
C GLY A 281 -20.69 13.31 -0.42
N ILE A 282 -19.69 13.99 0.15
CA ILE A 282 -19.63 15.43 0.31
C ILE A 282 -18.39 15.92 -0.43
N LEU A 283 -18.57 16.81 -1.41
CA LEU A 283 -17.47 17.52 -2.05
C LEU A 283 -17.56 18.99 -1.65
N SER A 284 -16.53 19.52 -0.99
CA SER A 284 -16.40 20.92 -0.64
C SER A 284 -15.28 21.59 -1.43
N TRP A 285 -15.46 22.85 -1.77
CA TRP A 285 -14.46 23.70 -2.41
C TRP A 285 -13.98 24.78 -1.45
N SER A 286 -12.78 25.31 -1.70
CA SER A 286 -12.17 26.38 -0.89
C SER A 286 -12.94 27.70 -0.92
N ASP A 287 -13.75 27.93 -1.96
CA ASP A 287 -14.63 29.10 -2.08
C ASP A 287 -15.98 28.95 -1.38
N GLY A 288 -16.19 27.88 -0.61
CA GLY A 288 -17.40 27.64 0.15
C GLY A 288 -18.52 26.93 -0.61
N ARG A 289 -18.32 26.58 -1.89
CA ARG A 289 -19.25 25.67 -2.58
C ARG A 289 -19.24 24.30 -1.89
N VAL A 290 -20.38 23.65 -1.85
CA VAL A 290 -20.53 22.30 -1.30
C VAL A 290 -21.55 21.51 -2.10
N TYR A 291 -21.23 20.26 -2.42
CA TYR A 291 -22.17 19.26 -2.91
C TYR A 291 -22.32 18.17 -1.87
N VAL A 292 -23.56 17.78 -1.58
CA VAL A 292 -23.91 16.62 -0.76
C VAL A 292 -24.90 15.77 -1.54
N GLY A 293 -24.53 14.53 -1.85
CA GLY A 293 -25.44 13.63 -2.57
C GLY A 293 -24.75 12.42 -3.14
N GLN A 294 -25.42 11.79 -4.10
CA GLN A 294 -24.95 10.54 -4.68
C GLN A 294 -23.94 10.77 -5.81
N TYR A 295 -23.03 9.80 -5.95
CA TYR A 295 -22.00 9.71 -6.98
C TYR A 295 -22.02 8.34 -7.66
N VAL A 296 -21.78 8.32 -8.97
CA VAL A 296 -21.50 7.11 -9.76
C VAL A 296 -20.35 7.40 -10.71
N LYS A 297 -19.22 6.71 -10.54
CA LYS A 297 -18.01 6.85 -11.39
C LYS A 297 -17.60 8.32 -11.52
N ASP A 298 -17.36 8.96 -10.36
CA ASP A 298 -16.98 10.37 -10.22
C ASP A 298 -18.02 11.42 -10.61
N LYS A 299 -19.18 11.02 -11.14
CA LYS A 299 -20.24 11.94 -11.54
C LYS A 299 -21.32 12.03 -10.47
N ARG A 300 -21.78 13.25 -10.19
CA ARG A 300 -22.99 13.49 -9.40
C ARG A 300 -24.18 12.79 -10.08
N GLN A 301 -24.93 12.03 -9.31
CA GLN A 301 -26.02 11.19 -9.78
C GLN A 301 -27.16 11.22 -8.75
N GLY A 302 -28.38 10.88 -9.13
CA GLY A 302 -29.51 10.72 -8.20
C GLY A 302 -29.83 12.02 -7.45
N PHE A 303 -30.39 11.92 -6.25
CA PHE A 303 -30.72 13.11 -5.48
C PHE A 303 -29.49 13.72 -4.80
N GLY A 304 -29.36 15.04 -4.86
CA GLY A 304 -28.26 15.78 -4.25
C GLY A 304 -28.54 17.27 -4.09
N THR A 305 -27.86 17.86 -3.13
CA THR A 305 -27.87 19.29 -2.82
C THR A 305 -26.54 19.92 -3.22
N PHE A 306 -26.59 21.02 -3.97
CA PHE A 306 -25.44 21.87 -4.27
C PHE A 306 -25.66 23.27 -3.71
N GLN A 307 -24.78 23.70 -2.81
CA GLN A 307 -24.71 25.06 -2.30
C GLN A 307 -23.63 25.84 -3.05
N PHE A 308 -24.01 27.00 -3.58
CA PHE A 308 -23.12 27.93 -4.24
C PHE A 308 -22.38 28.80 -3.20
N ALA A 309 -21.24 29.37 -3.59
CA ALA A 309 -20.44 30.23 -2.73
C ALA A 309 -21.21 31.46 -2.20
N ASP A 310 -22.20 31.92 -2.96
CA ASP A 310 -23.03 33.08 -2.65
C ASP A 310 -24.29 32.73 -1.83
N GLY A 311 -24.39 31.50 -1.32
CA GLY A 311 -25.50 31.04 -0.50
C GLY A 311 -26.70 30.50 -1.26
N ARG A 312 -26.76 30.65 -2.60
CA ARG A 312 -27.79 29.97 -3.40
C ARG A 312 -27.68 28.46 -3.24
N LYS A 313 -28.78 27.75 -3.45
CA LYS A 313 -28.85 26.30 -3.28
C LYS A 313 -29.68 25.65 -4.37
N TYR A 314 -29.23 24.53 -4.90
CA TYR A 314 -30.05 23.61 -5.69
C TYR A 314 -30.21 22.31 -4.91
N SER A 315 -31.42 21.79 -4.79
CA SER A 315 -31.74 20.49 -4.21
C SER A 315 -32.63 19.72 -5.17
N GLY A 316 -32.15 18.62 -5.73
CA GLY A 316 -32.91 17.91 -6.78
C GLY A 316 -32.18 16.71 -7.36
N GLN A 317 -32.69 16.22 -8.49
CA GLN A 317 -32.08 15.10 -9.20
C GLN A 317 -30.85 15.55 -10.01
N TRP A 318 -29.89 14.64 -10.14
CA TRP A 318 -28.64 14.80 -10.88
C TRP A 318 -28.48 13.62 -11.82
N MET A 319 -28.00 13.88 -13.03
CA MET A 319 -27.67 12.85 -14.00
C MET A 319 -26.39 13.24 -14.71
N ASN A 320 -25.39 12.35 -14.69
CA ASN A 320 -24.09 12.56 -15.35
C ASN A 320 -23.41 13.89 -14.97
N GLY A 321 -23.54 14.31 -13.71
CA GLY A 321 -22.91 15.54 -13.22
C GLY A 321 -23.73 16.81 -13.42
N LEU A 322 -24.92 16.75 -14.05
CA LEU A 322 -25.77 17.90 -14.34
C LEU A 322 -27.11 17.82 -13.60
N GLN A 323 -27.70 18.98 -13.26
CA GLN A 323 -29.06 19.03 -12.71
C GLN A 323 -30.05 18.41 -13.70
N HIS A 324 -30.95 17.58 -13.19
CA HIS A 324 -31.92 16.83 -13.96
C HIS A 324 -33.22 16.64 -13.16
N GLY A 325 -34.28 16.12 -13.78
CA GLY A 325 -35.52 15.74 -13.09
C GLY A 325 -36.13 16.87 -12.27
N THR A 326 -36.82 16.54 -11.18
CA THR A 326 -37.42 17.54 -10.29
C THR A 326 -36.41 18.11 -9.29
N GLY A 327 -36.55 19.38 -8.96
CA GLY A 327 -35.70 20.03 -7.96
C GLY A 327 -36.26 21.35 -7.44
N GLU A 328 -35.50 21.97 -6.55
CA GLU A 328 -35.79 23.26 -5.94
C GLU A 328 -34.51 24.10 -5.98
N PHE A 329 -34.65 25.35 -6.43
CA PHE A 329 -33.58 26.34 -6.42
C PHE A 329 -33.89 27.46 -5.44
N THR A 330 -33.05 27.65 -4.43
CA THR A 330 -33.15 28.69 -3.43
C THR A 330 -32.21 29.84 -3.78
N GLU A 331 -32.77 31.03 -3.98
CA GLU A 331 -32.04 32.28 -4.19
C GLU A 331 -31.52 32.88 -2.88
N GLN A 332 -30.68 33.92 -2.95
CA GLN A 332 -30.04 34.57 -1.78
C GLN A 332 -31.04 35.12 -0.74
N HIS A 333 -32.28 35.42 -1.14
CA HIS A 333 -33.35 35.90 -0.27
C HIS A 333 -34.34 34.80 0.15
N ASN A 334 -33.93 33.52 0.10
CA ASN A 334 -34.77 32.36 0.39
C ASN A 334 -36.01 32.22 -0.52
N GLN A 335 -36.03 32.88 -1.68
CA GLN A 335 -37.03 32.61 -2.70
C GLN A 335 -36.75 31.24 -3.31
N ILE A 336 -37.77 30.38 -3.33
CA ILE A 336 -37.65 29.01 -3.83
C ILE A 336 -38.36 28.90 -5.17
N THR A 337 -37.64 28.44 -6.19
CA THR A 337 -38.18 28.07 -7.50
C THR A 337 -38.20 26.55 -7.63
N LYS A 338 -39.39 25.96 -7.84
CA LYS A 338 -39.55 24.52 -8.09
C LYS A 338 -39.77 24.27 -9.57
N GLY A 339 -39.28 23.15 -10.08
CA GLY A 339 -39.34 22.88 -11.52
C GLY A 339 -38.87 21.51 -11.96
N VAL A 340 -38.71 21.37 -13.27
CA VAL A 340 -38.05 20.25 -13.94
C VAL A 340 -36.77 20.77 -14.60
N TRP A 341 -35.64 20.08 -14.42
CA TRP A 341 -34.35 20.39 -15.02
C TRP A 341 -33.97 19.36 -16.07
N ARG A 342 -33.32 19.81 -17.14
CA ARG A 342 -32.71 18.97 -18.18
C ARG A 342 -31.34 19.51 -18.54
N GLU A 343 -30.33 18.66 -18.45
CA GLU A 343 -28.94 18.99 -18.81
C GLU A 343 -28.43 20.29 -18.17
N GLY A 344 -28.73 20.47 -16.87
CA GLY A 344 -28.30 21.62 -16.09
C GLY A 344 -29.16 22.88 -16.25
N LYS A 345 -30.23 22.84 -17.07
CA LYS A 345 -31.11 23.99 -17.34
C LYS A 345 -32.50 23.74 -16.78
N LEU A 346 -33.12 24.79 -16.21
CA LEU A 346 -34.54 24.77 -15.85
C LEU A 346 -35.37 24.65 -17.14
N PHE A 347 -36.16 23.59 -17.24
CA PHE A 347 -37.01 23.26 -18.39
C PHE A 347 -38.45 23.73 -18.20
N SER A 348 -39.04 23.54 -17.02
CA SER A 348 -40.39 24.00 -16.68
C SER A 348 -40.54 24.27 -15.18
N LEU A 349 -41.48 25.13 -14.80
CA LEU A 349 -41.86 25.37 -13.40
C LEU A 349 -42.91 24.35 -12.93
N ILE A 350 -43.00 24.12 -11.61
CA ILE A 350 -44.01 23.25 -10.95
C ILE A 350 -44.75 24.05 -9.89
#